data_AF-A0A967N756-F1
#
_entry.id   AF-A0A967N756-F1
#
_cell.length_a   1.000
_cell.length_b   1.000
_cell.length_c   1.000
_cell.angle_alpha   90.00
_cell.angle_beta   90.00
_cell.angle_gamma   90.00
#
_symmetry.space_group_name_H-M   'P 1'
#
loop_
_entity.id
_entity.type
_entity.pdbx_description
1 polymer ?
#
loop_
_entity_poly.entity_id
_entity_poly.type
_entity_poly.pdbx_seq_one_letter_code
_entity_poly.pdbx_strand_id
1 'polypeptide(L)'
;MSMHRRSLFVIPLLLAALAGCGSNPAAPPRLEGGVLATFDVLDEVFRVWTDDGEAIDQLFALRSGTSPATIPTGRLLPGPGRGDHNEPWSWHLDPDDFEIVELTIELCDGRPSSVEESLDYWIDTVERFCPWAAELAELEDYR
;
A
#
# COMPACT_ATOMS: atom_id res chain seq x y z
N MET A 1 -24.06 53.38 54.51
CA MET A 1 -23.15 53.34 53.36
C MET A 1 -21.86 52.67 53.79
N SER A 2 -21.63 51.41 53.40
CA SER A 2 -20.28 50.83 53.25
C SER A 2 -20.42 49.48 52.54
N MET A 3 -19.49 49.24 51.62
CA MET A 3 -19.63 48.43 50.40
C MET A 3 -19.66 46.91 50.62
N HIS A 4 -20.49 46.24 49.82
CA HIS A 4 -20.39 44.81 49.55
C HIS A 4 -19.05 44.49 48.87
N ARG A 5 -18.31 43.58 49.51
CA ARG A 5 -17.01 43.07 49.12
C ARG A 5 -17.17 42.14 47.92
N ARG A 6 -16.76 42.61 46.73
CA ARG A 6 -16.73 41.82 45.49
C ARG A 6 -15.58 40.81 45.55
N SER A 7 -15.88 39.53 45.68
CA SER A 7 -14.91 38.45 45.53
C SER A 7 -14.59 38.25 44.05
N LEU A 8 -13.34 38.52 43.66
CA LEU A 8 -12.78 38.18 42.36
C LEU A 8 -12.39 36.70 42.37
N PHE A 9 -13.08 35.86 41.59
CA PHE A 9 -12.65 34.49 41.30
C PHE A 9 -11.64 34.52 40.15
N VAL A 10 -10.39 34.18 40.44
CA VAL A 10 -9.36 33.95 39.44
C VAL A 10 -9.50 32.49 38.99
N ILE A 11 -9.93 32.27 37.75
CA ILE A 11 -9.97 30.94 37.12
C ILE A 11 -8.60 30.70 36.48
N PRO A 12 -7.83 29.67 36.87
CA PRO A 12 -6.60 29.35 36.19
C PRO A 12 -6.93 28.67 34.85
N LEU A 13 -6.41 29.25 33.77
CA LEU A 13 -6.45 28.69 32.42
C LEU A 13 -5.42 27.54 32.37
N LEU A 14 -5.89 26.30 32.44
CA LEU A 14 -5.06 25.12 32.18
C LEU A 14 -4.80 25.02 30.67
N LEU A 15 -3.56 25.31 30.26
CA LEU A 15 -3.06 24.97 28.93
C LEU A 15 -2.67 23.49 28.94
N ALA A 16 -3.50 22.63 28.33
CA ALA A 16 -3.15 21.24 28.07
C ALA A 16 -2.34 21.18 26.75
N ALA A 17 -1.03 21.01 26.87
CA ALA A 17 -0.17 20.68 25.73
C ALA A 17 -0.34 19.20 25.39
N LEU A 18 -1.14 18.88 24.38
CA LEU A 18 -1.16 17.56 23.77
C LEU A 18 0.10 17.42 22.90
N ALA A 19 1.15 16.84 23.47
CA ALA A 19 2.24 16.27 22.70
C ALA A 19 1.72 15.00 22.03
N GLY A 20 1.18 15.14 20.81
CA GLY A 20 0.87 14.00 19.95
C GLY A 20 2.17 13.40 19.42
N CYS A 21 2.68 12.35 20.07
CA CYS A 21 3.63 11.46 19.43
C CYS A 21 2.93 10.80 18.24
N GLY A 22 3.36 11.12 17.02
CA GLY A 22 2.96 10.41 15.81
C GLY A 22 3.50 8.99 15.88
N SER A 23 2.77 8.09 16.52
CA SER A 23 3.00 6.66 16.37
C SER A 23 2.54 6.28 14.98
N ASN A 24 3.50 6.04 14.08
CA ASN A 24 3.23 5.19 12.92
C ASN A 24 2.56 3.91 13.45
N PRO A 25 1.45 3.45 12.83
CA PRO A 25 0.90 2.16 13.19
C PRO A 25 2.03 1.13 13.09
N ALA A 26 2.24 0.37 14.16
CA ALA A 26 3.16 -0.74 14.11
C ALA A 26 2.73 -1.65 12.95
N ALA A 27 3.69 -2.10 12.15
CA ALA A 27 3.43 -3.07 11.09
C ALA A 27 2.56 -4.21 11.63
N PRO A 28 1.53 -4.66 10.91
CA PRO A 28 0.93 -5.94 11.23
C PRO A 28 2.06 -6.97 11.32
N PRO A 29 2.16 -7.80 12.38
CA PRO A 29 3.28 -8.75 12.53
C PRO A 29 3.49 -9.65 11.30
N ARG A 30 2.43 -9.82 10.50
CA ARG A 30 2.49 -10.58 9.26
C ARG A 30 3.19 -9.84 8.11
N LEU A 31 3.48 -8.55 8.16
CA LEU A 31 4.14 -7.81 7.06
C LEU A 31 5.52 -7.25 7.45
N GLU A 32 5.98 -7.51 8.67
CA GLU A 32 7.31 -7.14 9.16
C GLU A 32 8.42 -7.63 8.22
N GLY A 33 9.39 -6.77 7.96
CA GLY A 33 10.58 -7.05 7.14
C GLY A 33 10.46 -6.69 5.67
N GLY A 34 9.32 -6.15 5.22
CA GLY A 34 9.11 -5.76 3.82
C GLY A 34 8.41 -4.40 3.67
N VAL A 35 7.98 -4.11 2.44
CA VAL A 35 7.15 -2.94 2.11
C VAL A 35 5.81 -3.39 1.55
N LEU A 36 4.78 -2.58 1.73
CA LEU A 36 3.47 -2.78 1.13
C LEU A 36 3.18 -1.65 0.15
N ALA A 37 3.13 -1.97 -1.14
CA ALA A 37 2.76 -1.05 -2.22
C ALA A 37 1.26 -1.18 -2.50
N THR A 38 0.56 -0.05 -2.56
CA THR A 38 -0.83 0.03 -2.99
C THR A 38 -0.87 0.67 -4.37
N PHE A 39 -1.45 -0.02 -5.34
CA PHE A 39 -1.63 0.45 -6.71
C PHE A 39 -3.10 0.71 -7.02
N ASP A 40 -3.39 1.82 -7.68
CA ASP A 40 -4.68 2.08 -8.33
C ASP A 40 -4.59 1.66 -9.80
N VAL A 41 -5.58 0.93 -10.29
CA VAL A 41 -5.73 0.51 -11.69
C VAL A 41 -7.15 0.83 -12.12
N LEU A 42 -7.36 2.03 -12.66
CA LEU A 42 -8.68 2.47 -13.16
C LEU A 42 -9.78 2.35 -12.09
N ASP A 43 -9.53 2.96 -10.92
CA ASP A 43 -10.40 2.96 -9.73
C ASP A 43 -10.49 1.60 -9.00
N GLU A 44 -9.67 0.62 -9.36
CA GLU A 44 -9.52 -0.65 -8.64
C GLU A 44 -8.17 -0.73 -7.93
N VAL A 45 -8.19 -1.06 -6.64
CA VAL A 45 -6.97 -1.09 -5.84
C VAL A 45 -6.52 -2.52 -5.62
N PHE A 46 -5.24 -2.80 -5.87
CA PHE A 46 -4.57 -4.02 -5.41
C PHE A 46 -3.29 -3.65 -4.64
N ARG A 47 -2.81 -4.58 -3.83
CA ARG A 47 -1.66 -4.39 -2.96
C ARG A 47 -0.64 -5.49 -3.19
N VAL A 48 0.63 -5.11 -3.12
CA VAL A 48 1.77 -6.01 -3.27
C VAL A 48 2.68 -5.84 -2.07
N TRP A 49 2.88 -6.92 -1.33
CA TRP A 49 3.93 -6.97 -0.32
C TRP A 49 5.19 -7.61 -0.90
N THR A 50 6.36 -7.04 -0.62
CA THR A 50 7.66 -7.63 -0.98
C THR A 50 8.71 -7.31 0.07
N ASP A 51 9.62 -8.25 0.32
CA ASP A 51 10.86 -8.08 1.08
C ASP A 51 12.11 -8.16 0.18
N ASP A 52 11.93 -8.25 -1.14
CA ASP A 52 13.02 -8.24 -2.11
C ASP A 52 13.65 -6.84 -2.22
N GLY A 53 14.98 -6.79 -2.07
CA GLY A 53 15.71 -5.52 -2.04
C GLY A 53 15.64 -4.74 -3.35
N GLU A 54 15.64 -5.43 -4.50
CA GLU A 54 15.59 -4.80 -5.82
C GLU A 54 14.21 -4.22 -6.10
N ALA A 55 13.15 -5.00 -5.85
CA ALA A 55 11.77 -4.54 -5.97
C ALA A 55 11.48 -3.34 -5.04
N ILE A 56 12.02 -3.36 -3.82
CA ILE A 56 11.91 -2.23 -2.89
C ILE A 56 12.58 -0.98 -3.47
N ASP A 57 13.81 -1.09 -3.98
CA ASP A 57 14.53 0.03 -4.58
C ASP A 57 13.77 0.60 -5.80
N GLN A 58 13.19 -0.27 -6.64
CA GLN A 58 12.34 0.11 -7.77
C GLN A 58 11.09 0.88 -7.31
N LEU A 59 10.41 0.41 -6.25
CA LEU A 59 9.23 1.08 -5.68
C LEU A 59 9.57 2.48 -5.14
N PHE A 60 10.71 2.66 -4.48
CA PHE A 60 11.16 3.98 -4.02
C PHE A 60 11.59 4.88 -5.19
N ALA A 61 12.20 4.33 -6.24
CA ALA A 61 12.52 5.08 -7.45
C ALA A 61 11.25 5.54 -8.18
N LEU A 62 10.24 4.67 -8.29
CA LEU A 62 8.91 5.02 -8.81
C LEU A 62 8.24 6.11 -7.96
N ARG A 63 8.19 5.93 -6.63
CA ARG A 63 7.59 6.92 -5.71
C ARG A 63 8.26 8.30 -5.82
N SER A 64 9.58 8.34 -6.03
CA SER A 64 10.34 9.59 -6.16
C SER A 64 10.30 10.20 -7.56
N GLY A 65 9.68 9.52 -8.54
CA GLY A 65 9.64 9.96 -9.93
C GLY A 65 11.00 9.93 -10.64
N THR A 66 11.94 9.11 -10.14
CA THR A 66 13.29 8.95 -10.71
C THR A 66 13.41 7.75 -11.64
N SER A 67 12.43 6.85 -11.63
CA SER A 67 12.32 5.71 -12.55
C SER A 67 11.41 6.03 -13.74
N PRO A 68 11.77 5.65 -14.98
CA PRO A 68 10.84 5.63 -16.10
C PRO A 68 9.90 4.42 -16.07
N ALA A 69 10.24 3.37 -15.31
CA ALA A 69 9.44 2.18 -15.15
C ALA A 69 8.28 2.45 -14.18
N THR A 70 7.05 2.13 -14.61
CA THR A 70 5.83 2.39 -13.86
C THR A 70 4.90 1.19 -13.75
N ILE A 71 5.13 0.13 -14.52
CA ILE A 71 4.22 -1.02 -14.60
C ILE A 71 4.62 -2.04 -13.54
N PRO A 72 3.83 -2.26 -12.48
CA PRO A 72 4.04 -3.38 -11.58
C PRO A 72 3.75 -4.67 -12.32
N THR A 73 4.61 -5.68 -12.16
CA THR A 73 4.37 -6.97 -12.77
C THR A 73 4.97 -8.11 -11.95
N GLY A 74 4.35 -9.28 -12.04
CA GLY A 74 4.83 -10.48 -11.37
C GLY A 74 3.90 -11.65 -11.61
N ARG A 75 4.40 -12.84 -11.26
CA ARG A 75 3.63 -14.08 -11.27
C ARG A 75 2.44 -14.02 -10.31
N LEU A 76 1.31 -14.55 -10.73
CA LEU A 76 0.10 -14.67 -9.92
C LEU A 76 0.15 -15.93 -9.04
N LEU A 77 -0.23 -15.77 -7.78
CA LEU A 77 -0.43 -16.85 -6.82
C LEU A 77 -1.86 -16.83 -6.25
N PRO A 78 -2.46 -17.99 -5.92
CA PRO A 78 -3.77 -18.04 -5.29
C PRO A 78 -3.75 -17.53 -3.84
N GLY A 79 -4.87 -16.98 -3.39
CA GLY A 79 -5.10 -16.41 -2.05
C GLY A 79 -4.64 -14.96 -1.91
N PRO A 80 -5.06 -14.24 -0.86
CA PRO A 80 -4.80 -12.80 -0.67
C PRO A 80 -3.35 -12.48 -0.26
N GLY A 81 -2.49 -13.50 -0.18
CA GLY A 81 -1.09 -13.37 0.19
C GLY A 81 -0.84 -13.24 1.69
N ARG A 82 0.43 -13.06 2.03
CA ARG A 82 0.90 -12.90 3.41
C ARG A 82 0.16 -11.74 4.08
N GLY A 83 -0.35 -11.95 5.29
CA GLY A 83 -1.05 -10.86 5.99
C GLY A 83 -2.46 -10.58 5.48
N ASP A 84 -2.96 -11.35 4.51
CA ASP A 84 -4.19 -11.05 3.76
C ASP A 84 -4.09 -9.67 3.07
N HIS A 85 -2.88 -9.28 2.68
CA HIS A 85 -2.58 -7.91 2.26
C HIS A 85 -3.32 -7.48 1.00
N ASN A 86 -3.66 -8.43 0.12
CA ASN A 86 -4.36 -8.14 -1.13
C ASN A 86 -5.88 -8.35 -1.02
N GLU A 87 -6.46 -8.48 0.18
CA GLU A 87 -7.92 -8.47 0.31
C GLU A 87 -8.53 -7.21 -0.35
N PRO A 88 -9.69 -7.34 -1.04
CA PRO A 88 -10.58 -8.51 -1.06
C PRO A 88 -10.25 -9.56 -2.14
N TRP A 89 -9.13 -9.44 -2.85
CA TRP A 89 -8.79 -10.31 -3.97
C TRP A 89 -8.38 -11.70 -3.49
N SER A 90 -8.77 -12.72 -4.27
CA SER A 90 -8.46 -14.13 -4.01
C SER A 90 -7.11 -14.55 -4.62
N TRP A 91 -6.22 -13.59 -4.87
CA TRP A 91 -4.91 -13.75 -5.49
C TRP A 91 -3.94 -12.68 -4.99
N HIS A 92 -2.65 -12.86 -5.25
CA HIS A 92 -1.60 -11.86 -5.02
C HIS A 92 -0.46 -12.06 -6.02
N LEU A 93 0.44 -11.08 -6.13
CA LEU A 93 1.70 -11.25 -6.84
C LEU A 93 2.71 -12.00 -5.97
N ASP A 94 3.47 -12.88 -6.59
CA ASP A 94 4.58 -13.59 -5.97
C ASP A 94 5.67 -12.59 -5.54
N PRO A 95 6.00 -12.46 -4.25
CA PRO A 95 7.02 -11.52 -3.79
C PRO A 95 8.41 -11.80 -4.36
N ASP A 96 8.68 -13.05 -4.78
CA ASP A 96 9.97 -13.47 -5.35
C ASP A 96 10.08 -13.21 -6.88
N ASP A 97 8.98 -12.81 -7.54
CA ASP A 97 8.91 -12.54 -8.99
C ASP A 97 8.31 -11.15 -9.31
N PHE A 98 8.24 -10.26 -8.31
CA PHE A 98 7.67 -8.93 -8.44
C PHE A 98 8.72 -7.89 -8.86
N GLU A 99 8.37 -7.06 -9.85
CA GLU A 99 9.22 -5.98 -10.37
C GLU A 99 8.38 -4.80 -10.90
N ILE A 100 9.02 -3.64 -11.04
CA ILE A 100 8.48 -2.47 -11.76
C ILE A 100 9.24 -2.32 -13.08
N VAL A 101 8.53 -2.40 -14.21
CA VAL A 101 9.12 -2.36 -15.56
C VAL A 101 8.56 -1.22 -16.41
N GLU A 102 9.28 -0.88 -17.49
CA GLU A 102 8.88 0.16 -18.44
C GLU A 102 7.92 -0.34 -19.51
N LEU A 103 7.98 -1.63 -19.86
CA LEU A 103 7.18 -2.22 -20.93
C LEU A 103 6.93 -3.70 -20.68
N THR A 104 5.72 -4.16 -20.97
CA THR A 104 5.33 -5.58 -20.97
C THR A 104 4.61 -5.95 -22.26
N ILE A 105 4.13 -7.19 -22.37
CA ILE A 105 3.24 -7.61 -23.46
C ILE A 105 1.77 -7.41 -23.04
N GLU A 106 0.90 -7.11 -24.00
CA GLU A 106 -0.54 -6.87 -23.77
C GLU A 106 -1.29 -8.05 -23.12
N LEU A 107 -0.72 -9.26 -23.14
CA LEU A 107 -1.39 -10.47 -22.66
C LEU A 107 -1.67 -10.43 -21.15
N CYS A 108 -0.82 -9.78 -20.35
CA CYS A 108 -0.98 -9.68 -18.91
C CYS A 108 -1.60 -8.35 -18.45
N ASP A 109 -1.99 -7.47 -19.39
CA ASP A 109 -2.65 -6.20 -19.07
C ASP A 109 -4.12 -6.43 -18.74
N GLY A 110 -4.60 -5.80 -17.67
CA GLY A 110 -5.93 -6.02 -17.16
C GLY A 110 -6.20 -5.23 -15.87
N ARG A 111 -7.40 -5.41 -15.32
CA ARG A 111 -7.76 -4.86 -14.02
C ARG A 111 -7.73 -5.96 -12.94
N PRO A 112 -7.59 -5.60 -11.66
CA PRO A 112 -7.73 -6.55 -10.56
C PRO A 112 -9.00 -7.43 -10.64
N SER A 113 -10.14 -6.84 -10.99
CA SER A 113 -11.41 -7.53 -11.21
C SER A 113 -11.36 -8.53 -12.36
N SER A 114 -10.60 -8.25 -13.41
CA SER A 114 -10.42 -9.18 -14.54
C SER A 114 -9.73 -10.47 -14.11
N VAL A 115 -8.76 -10.35 -13.19
CA VAL A 115 -8.09 -11.51 -12.57
C VAL A 115 -9.09 -12.29 -11.73
N GLU A 116 -9.83 -11.61 -10.84
CA GLU A 116 -10.79 -12.25 -9.93
C GLU A 116 -11.93 -12.97 -10.67
N GLU A 117 -12.49 -12.35 -11.70
CA GLU A 117 -13.61 -12.90 -12.49
C GLU A 117 -13.25 -14.19 -13.24
N SER A 118 -11.96 -14.43 -13.48
CA SER A 118 -11.47 -15.59 -14.23
C SER A 118 -10.19 -16.16 -13.61
N LEU A 119 -10.20 -16.31 -12.28
CA LEU A 119 -9.02 -16.61 -11.47
C LEU A 119 -8.19 -17.80 -11.96
N ASP A 120 -8.84 -18.95 -12.22
CA ASP A 120 -8.15 -20.15 -12.69
C ASP A 120 -7.47 -19.92 -14.04
N TYR A 121 -8.10 -19.18 -14.96
CA TYR A 121 -7.49 -18.86 -16.25
C TYR A 121 -6.28 -17.93 -16.09
N TRP A 122 -6.39 -16.92 -15.24
CA TRP A 122 -5.27 -16.00 -14.99
C TRP A 122 -4.10 -16.69 -14.30
N ILE A 123 -4.36 -17.56 -13.33
CA ILE A 123 -3.30 -18.31 -12.63
C ILE A 123 -2.68 -19.39 -13.53
N ASP A 124 -3.50 -20.17 -14.24
CA ASP A 124 -3.01 -21.36 -14.95
C ASP A 124 -2.63 -21.11 -16.43
N THR A 125 -3.07 -20.00 -17.02
CA THR A 125 -2.84 -19.71 -18.45
C THR A 125 -2.11 -18.39 -18.69
N VAL A 126 -2.54 -17.30 -18.05
CA VAL A 126 -1.86 -16.00 -18.22
C VAL A 126 -0.60 -15.92 -17.36
N GLU A 127 -0.66 -16.52 -16.16
CA GLU A 127 0.39 -16.66 -15.13
C GLU A 127 0.95 -15.35 -14.55
N ARG A 128 0.84 -14.23 -15.27
CA ARG A 128 1.42 -12.93 -14.92
C ARG A 128 0.35 -11.84 -14.99
N PHE A 129 0.48 -10.85 -14.13
CA PHE A 129 -0.32 -9.61 -14.18
C PHE A 129 0.62 -8.43 -14.44
N CYS A 130 0.22 -7.51 -15.31
CA CYS A 130 1.01 -6.34 -15.68
C CYS A 130 0.11 -5.14 -16.07
N PRO A 131 -0.66 -4.58 -15.14
CA PRO A 131 -1.60 -3.50 -15.44
C PRO A 131 -0.87 -2.24 -15.94
N TRP A 132 -1.01 -1.91 -17.21
CA TRP A 132 -0.36 -0.73 -17.82
C TRP A 132 -0.89 0.58 -17.24
N ALA A 133 -2.14 0.57 -16.79
CA ALA A 133 -2.81 1.71 -16.18
C ALA A 133 -2.53 1.85 -14.67
N ALA A 134 -1.59 1.08 -14.11
CA ALA A 134 -1.31 1.14 -12.69
C ALA A 134 -0.60 2.44 -12.28
N GLU A 135 -1.04 2.99 -11.16
CA GLU A 135 -0.42 4.13 -10.49
C GLU A 135 -0.10 3.75 -9.04
N LEU A 136 1.13 4.04 -8.57
CA LEU A 136 1.50 3.84 -7.18
C LEU A 136 0.80 4.89 -6.29
N ALA A 137 -0.20 4.45 -5.54
CA ALA A 137 -1.02 5.31 -4.67
C ALA A 137 -0.41 5.48 -3.27
N GLU A 138 0.12 4.39 -2.70
CA GLU A 138 0.72 4.39 -1.36
C GLU A 138 1.88 3.39 -1.30
N LEU A 139 2.86 3.67 -0.45
CA LEU A 139 3.93 2.72 -0.15
C LEU A 139 4.29 2.83 1.35
N GLU A 140 4.04 1.75 2.07
CA GLU A 140 4.29 1.62 3.50
C GLU A 140 5.56 0.80 3.73
N ASP A 141 6.40 1.23 4.67
CA ASP A 141 7.69 0.57 4.99
C ASP A 141 7.62 -0.08 6.37
N TYR A 142 7.78 -1.40 6.43
CA TYR A 142 7.69 -2.23 7.63
C TYR A 142 9.01 -2.93 7.98
N ARG A 143 10.13 -2.43 7.46
CA ARG A 143 11.49 -2.94 7.74
C ARG A 143 12.11 -2.34 9.00
#